data_AF-A0A1J5LJS1-F1
#
_entry.id   AF-A0A1J5LJS1-F1
#
_cell.length_a   1.000
_cell.length_b   1.000
_cell.length_c   1.000
_cell.angle_alpha   90.00
_cell.angle_beta   90.00
_cell.angle_gamma   90.00
#
_symmetry.space_group_name_H-M   'P 1'
#
loop_
_entity.id
_entity.type
_entity.pdbx_description
1 polymer ?
#
loop_
_entity_poly.entity_id
_entity_poly.type
_entity_poly.pdbx_seq_one_letter_code
_entity_poly.pdbx_strand_id
1 'polypeptide(L)'
;MNSDAFILVLAYPDTVVRVADEWYSQLLKYVGVGSKGYVRAGHSALVLIRKQTGVIEYFDFGRYITPAPMGRVRCGYTDFEIKFPFKALVENDHILNVNEILSFLANSPRITHGQGKLYASVSSNVNYKKAVQFIRKTQKTGLIRYGAFIKNASNCSRFVADVLGVAVTDSILKRKLKLSNRFTPSPIGNVIRVSNNSEVYCVADSGEIELKKVSMFQINKAGFLDRLPKYTSTELGSLLPIQVDNLGQYAKWVPGIGAGAWFDLYEQSKSGNLLFKRVNPYGTVDVHGVYESPKKGFSLNRDFKYEGYADCRRFSIRQHNQLYHFKLVERIN
;
A
#
# COMPACT_ATOMS: atom_id res chain seq x y z
N MET A 1 24.94 -15.77 4.78
CA MET A 1 24.12 -14.82 3.98
C MET A 1 24.13 -13.49 4.70
N ASN A 2 24.27 -12.35 3.99
CA ASN A 2 24.33 -11.04 4.66
C ASN A 2 22.98 -10.69 5.32
N SER A 3 23.02 -10.23 6.56
CA SER A 3 21.88 -9.85 7.41
C SER A 3 22.00 -8.36 7.80
N ASP A 4 21.71 -7.49 6.84
CA ASP A 4 22.03 -6.06 6.86
C ASP A 4 20.79 -5.15 7.02
N ALA A 5 19.62 -5.72 7.26
CA ALA A 5 18.38 -4.97 7.50
C ALA A 5 17.50 -5.59 8.59
N PHE A 6 16.56 -4.78 9.08
CA PHE A 6 15.36 -5.22 9.75
C PHE A 6 14.16 -5.19 8.79
N ILE A 7 13.19 -6.07 9.01
CA ILE A 7 11.86 -5.95 8.44
C ILE A 7 10.82 -5.93 9.56
N LEU A 8 9.99 -4.90 9.58
CA LEU A 8 8.80 -4.84 10.41
C LEU A 8 7.63 -5.29 9.54
N VAL A 9 6.92 -6.32 9.98
CA VAL A 9 5.71 -6.81 9.33
C VAL A 9 4.52 -6.20 10.03
N LEU A 10 3.60 -5.61 9.27
CA LEU A 10 2.47 -4.86 9.78
C LEU A 10 1.15 -5.54 9.40
N ALA A 11 0.19 -5.54 10.33
CA ALA A 11 -1.18 -5.95 10.09
C ALA A 11 -2.16 -5.00 10.77
N TYR A 12 -3.15 -4.56 10.00
CA TYR A 12 -4.31 -3.80 10.46
C TYR A 12 -5.55 -4.68 10.26
N PRO A 13 -5.85 -5.62 11.18
CA PRO A 13 -6.92 -6.59 10.99
C PRO A 13 -8.30 -5.93 10.92
N ASP A 14 -8.45 -4.74 11.51
CA ASP A 14 -9.71 -4.03 11.57
C ASP A 14 -10.05 -3.30 10.26
N THR A 15 -9.15 -3.23 9.27
CA THR A 15 -9.47 -2.61 7.99
C THR A 15 -10.58 -3.39 7.27
N VAL A 16 -11.70 -2.72 7.01
CA VAL A 16 -12.79 -3.21 6.16
C VAL A 16 -12.42 -2.98 4.71
N VAL A 17 -12.46 -4.04 3.90
CA VAL A 17 -12.07 -3.99 2.49
C VAL A 17 -13.20 -4.45 1.59
N ARG A 18 -13.30 -3.86 0.40
CA ARG A 18 -14.14 -4.40 -0.68
C ARG A 18 -13.56 -5.74 -1.13
N VAL A 19 -14.38 -6.77 -1.24
CA VAL A 19 -13.97 -8.12 -1.65
C VAL A 19 -13.27 -8.10 -3.02
N ALA A 20 -12.40 -9.08 -3.25
CA ALA A 20 -11.79 -9.27 -4.56
C ALA A 20 -12.86 -9.70 -5.58
N ASP A 21 -12.64 -9.37 -6.85
CA ASP A 21 -13.50 -9.79 -7.96
C ASP A 21 -13.23 -11.27 -8.30
N GLU A 22 -13.83 -12.14 -7.49
CA GLU A 22 -13.74 -13.60 -7.54
C GLU A 22 -15.14 -14.21 -7.41
N TRP A 23 -15.38 -15.35 -8.06
CA TRP A 23 -16.71 -15.97 -8.18
C TRP A 23 -17.39 -16.23 -6.82
N TYR A 24 -16.62 -16.60 -5.79
CA TYR A 24 -17.14 -16.92 -4.46
C TYR A 24 -17.41 -15.67 -3.61
N SER A 25 -16.88 -14.50 -3.98
CA SER A 25 -16.98 -13.28 -3.17
C SER A 25 -18.43 -12.85 -2.93
N GLN A 26 -19.31 -13.10 -3.90
CA GLN A 26 -20.74 -12.83 -3.78
C GLN A 26 -21.46 -13.80 -2.82
N LEU A 27 -20.86 -14.98 -2.59
CA LEU A 27 -21.39 -16.05 -1.75
C LEU A 27 -21.01 -15.89 -0.27
N LEU A 28 -19.92 -15.15 0.02
CA LEU A 28 -19.38 -14.97 1.38
C LEU A 28 -20.43 -14.51 2.40
N LYS A 29 -21.29 -13.56 2.01
CA LYS A 29 -22.37 -13.05 2.88
C LYS A 29 -23.38 -14.13 3.30
N TYR A 30 -23.63 -15.13 2.46
CA TYR A 30 -24.60 -16.21 2.75
C TYR A 30 -24.04 -17.25 3.74
N VAL A 31 -22.71 -17.35 3.85
CA VAL A 31 -22.04 -18.18 4.85
C VAL A 31 -21.62 -17.38 6.09
N GLY A 32 -22.17 -16.17 6.25
CA GLY A 32 -21.94 -15.32 7.43
C GLY A 32 -20.61 -14.58 7.45
N VAL A 33 -19.91 -14.47 6.32
CA VAL A 33 -18.67 -13.72 6.19
C VAL A 33 -18.91 -12.32 5.63
N GLY A 34 -18.61 -11.29 6.41
CA GLY A 34 -18.75 -9.90 6.00
C GLY A 34 -20.19 -9.47 5.68
N SER A 35 -20.32 -8.48 4.78
CA SER A 35 -21.59 -7.96 4.27
C SER A 35 -21.60 -8.00 2.72
N LYS A 36 -22.57 -7.33 2.07
CA LYS A 36 -22.71 -7.33 0.60
C LYS A 36 -21.52 -6.62 -0.06
N GLY A 37 -20.46 -7.39 -0.38
CA GLY A 37 -19.27 -6.93 -1.08
C GLY A 37 -18.14 -6.39 -0.20
N TYR A 38 -18.27 -6.48 1.13
CA TYR A 38 -17.28 -5.99 2.08
C TYR A 38 -16.98 -7.02 3.16
N VAL A 39 -15.74 -7.04 3.63
CA VAL A 39 -15.28 -7.95 4.69
C VAL A 39 -14.19 -7.28 5.51
N ARG A 40 -14.14 -7.55 6.82
CA ARG A 40 -13.01 -7.18 7.68
C ARG A 40 -11.90 -8.22 7.53
N ALA A 41 -11.19 -8.14 6.39
CA ALA A 41 -10.06 -9.02 6.07
C ALA A 41 -8.69 -8.38 6.40
N GLY A 42 -8.69 -7.10 6.77
CA GLY A 42 -7.51 -6.35 7.17
C GLY A 42 -6.62 -5.86 6.04
N HIS A 43 -5.59 -5.10 6.42
CA HIS A 43 -4.51 -4.63 5.55
C HIS A 43 -3.15 -5.12 6.06
N SER A 44 -2.20 -5.32 5.16
CA SER A 44 -0.84 -5.75 5.50
C SER A 44 0.17 -4.94 4.72
N ALA A 45 1.23 -4.55 5.41
CA ALA A 45 2.34 -3.78 4.86
C ALA A 45 3.64 -4.25 5.51
N LEU A 46 4.76 -3.73 5.03
CA LEU A 46 6.05 -3.94 5.67
C LEU A 46 6.87 -2.65 5.68
N VAL A 47 7.76 -2.56 6.64
CA VAL A 47 8.79 -1.51 6.70
C VAL A 47 10.15 -2.18 6.67
N LEU A 48 11.01 -1.73 5.77
CA LEU A 48 12.39 -2.18 5.64
C LEU A 48 13.30 -1.12 6.24
N ILE A 49 14.23 -1.52 7.10
CA ILE A 49 15.18 -0.61 7.75
C ILE A 49 16.59 -1.13 7.53
N ARG A 50 17.43 -0.35 6.86
CA ARG A 50 18.84 -0.73 6.68
C ARG A 50 19.61 -0.45 7.96
N LYS A 51 20.28 -1.47 8.52
CA LYS A 51 20.96 -1.37 9.83
C LYS A 51 22.00 -0.26 9.87
N GLN A 52 22.75 -0.08 8.78
CA GLN A 52 23.84 0.90 8.73
C GLN A 52 23.37 2.35 8.66
N THR A 53 22.19 2.60 8.10
CA THR A 53 21.75 3.99 7.81
C THR A 53 20.53 4.41 8.62
N GLY A 54 19.83 3.47 9.24
CA GLY A 54 18.56 3.72 9.93
C GLY A 54 17.44 4.20 9.01
N VAL A 55 17.62 4.18 7.69
CA VAL A 55 16.61 4.66 6.74
C VAL A 55 15.41 3.74 6.79
N ILE A 56 14.22 4.33 6.95
CA ILE A 56 12.94 3.63 7.07
C ILE A 56 12.21 3.71 5.72
N GLU A 57 11.91 2.56 5.13
CA GLU A 57 11.21 2.46 3.85
C GLU A 57 9.94 1.63 4.01
N TYR A 58 8.77 2.26 3.85
CA TYR A 58 7.47 1.58 3.88
C TYR A 58 7.08 1.05 2.50
N PHE A 59 6.50 -0.15 2.48
CA PHE A 59 5.99 -0.81 1.29
C PHE A 59 4.66 -1.49 1.56
N ASP A 60 3.71 -1.32 0.64
CA ASP A 60 2.48 -2.09 0.62
C ASP A 60 2.05 -2.44 -0.82
N PHE A 61 0.99 -3.24 -0.92
CA PHE A 61 0.34 -3.58 -2.18
C PHE A 61 -1.17 -3.40 -2.05
N GLY A 62 -1.77 -2.70 -3.00
CA GLY A 62 -3.21 -2.46 -2.99
C GLY A 62 -3.73 -1.82 -4.27
N ARG A 63 -5.01 -1.45 -4.24
CA ARG A 63 -5.79 -0.98 -5.40
C ARG A 63 -5.85 0.56 -5.43
N TYR A 64 -4.68 1.20 -5.39
CA TYR A 64 -4.54 2.65 -5.21
C TYR A 64 -4.37 3.36 -6.56
N ILE A 65 -5.39 4.11 -7.01
CA ILE A 65 -5.37 4.83 -8.30
C ILE A 65 -5.02 3.85 -9.44
N THR A 66 -5.68 2.70 -9.44
CA THR A 66 -5.50 1.63 -10.42
C THR A 66 -6.84 1.22 -11.02
N PRO A 67 -6.90 0.89 -12.32
CA PRO A 67 -8.10 0.34 -12.92
C PRO A 67 -8.45 -1.00 -12.28
N ALA A 68 -9.71 -1.25 -11.97
CA ALA A 68 -10.15 -2.55 -11.49
C ALA A 68 -9.93 -3.63 -12.58
N PRO A 69 -9.53 -4.87 -12.22
CA PRO A 69 -9.28 -5.41 -10.88
C PRO A 69 -7.79 -5.34 -10.46
N MET A 70 -7.03 -4.36 -10.92
CA MET A 70 -5.59 -4.29 -10.72
C MET A 70 -5.21 -3.64 -9.38
N GLY A 71 -4.05 -4.03 -8.87
CA GLY A 71 -3.32 -3.35 -7.80
C GLY A 71 -1.89 -3.06 -8.21
N ARG A 72 -1.17 -2.33 -7.34
CA ARG A 72 0.24 -1.97 -7.50
C ARG A 72 0.96 -1.95 -6.16
N VAL A 73 2.29 -2.03 -6.21
CA VAL A 73 3.16 -1.83 -5.05
C VAL A 73 3.44 -0.34 -4.87
N ARG A 74 3.34 0.17 -3.64
CA ARG A 74 3.70 1.54 -3.28
C ARG A 74 4.92 1.61 -2.38
N CYS A 75 5.62 2.73 -2.46
CA CYS A 75 6.60 3.17 -1.47
C CYS A 75 6.88 4.67 -1.64
N GLY A 76 7.70 5.24 -0.76
CA GLY A 76 8.11 6.65 -0.84
C GLY A 76 8.74 7.10 -2.17
N TYR A 77 9.18 6.16 -3.01
CA TYR A 77 9.65 6.48 -4.36
C TYR A 77 8.51 6.71 -5.36
N THR A 78 7.42 5.94 -5.30
CA THR A 78 6.28 6.07 -6.21
C THR A 78 5.20 6.99 -5.65
N ASP A 79 5.11 7.11 -4.32
CA ASP A 79 4.06 7.80 -3.59
C ASP A 79 4.73 8.67 -2.52
N PHE A 80 4.91 9.94 -2.85
CA PHE A 80 5.75 10.89 -2.11
C PHE A 80 5.23 11.28 -0.73
N GLU A 81 3.94 11.07 -0.48
CA GLU A 81 3.30 11.19 0.82
C GLU A 81 3.81 10.14 1.83
N ILE A 82 4.37 9.02 1.34
CA ILE A 82 4.95 7.97 2.16
C ILE A 82 6.37 8.39 2.57
N LYS A 83 6.45 9.24 3.59
CA LYS A 83 7.72 9.75 4.14
C LYS A 83 7.73 9.69 5.66
N PHE A 84 8.82 9.17 6.22
CA PHE A 84 9.09 9.24 7.65
C PHE A 84 9.87 10.53 7.97
N PRO A 85 9.47 11.28 9.01
CA PRO A 85 10.19 12.50 9.41
C PRO A 85 11.46 12.20 10.22
N PHE A 86 11.70 10.94 10.59
CA PHE A 86 12.83 10.49 11.38
C PHE A 86 13.43 9.19 10.82
N LYS A 87 14.58 8.80 11.37
CA LYS A 87 15.26 7.53 11.09
C LYS A 87 15.10 6.57 12.26
N ALA A 88 15.31 5.29 12.00
CA ALA A 88 15.46 4.30 13.04
C ALA A 88 16.80 4.47 13.74
N LEU A 89 16.78 4.46 15.07
CA LEU A 89 17.97 4.42 15.91
C LEU A 89 18.36 2.96 16.09
N VAL A 90 19.48 2.57 15.50
CA VAL A 90 19.95 1.18 15.49
C VAL A 90 21.21 1.05 16.34
N GLU A 91 21.17 0.16 17.32
CA GLU A 91 22.31 -0.15 18.19
C GLU A 91 22.30 -1.65 18.52
N ASN A 92 23.47 -2.30 18.45
CA ASN A 92 23.64 -3.72 18.83
C ASN A 92 22.62 -4.68 18.20
N ASP A 93 22.27 -4.49 16.92
CA ASP A 93 21.23 -5.26 16.22
C ASP A 93 19.80 -5.10 16.77
N HIS A 94 19.52 -3.98 17.42
CA HIS A 94 18.20 -3.60 17.92
C HIS A 94 17.76 -2.22 17.40
N ILE A 95 16.44 -2.01 17.30
CA ILE A 95 15.85 -0.71 16.98
C ILE A 95 15.40 -0.07 18.29
N LEU A 96 16.08 0.98 18.73
CA LEU A 96 15.84 1.63 20.01
C LEU A 96 14.52 2.40 20.02
N ASN A 97 14.14 3.02 18.90
CA ASN A 97 12.92 3.81 18.76
C ASN A 97 11.78 3.06 18.04
N VAL A 98 11.65 1.74 18.23
CA VAL A 98 10.57 0.96 17.59
C VAL A 98 9.19 1.49 17.92
N ASN A 99 8.96 1.93 19.16
CA ASN A 99 7.68 2.49 19.60
C ASN A 99 7.34 3.80 18.85
N GLU A 100 8.33 4.64 18.55
CA GLU A 100 8.13 5.85 17.76
C GLU A 100 7.68 5.51 16.33
N ILE A 101 8.32 4.52 15.71
CA ILE A 101 7.96 4.02 14.37
C ILE A 101 6.52 3.48 14.37
N LEU A 102 6.17 2.67 15.38
CA LEU A 102 4.84 2.07 15.50
C LEU A 102 3.76 3.13 15.76
N SER A 103 4.02 4.10 16.63
CA SER A 103 3.13 5.23 16.89
C SER A 103 2.88 6.04 15.61
N PHE A 104 3.91 6.33 14.82
CA PHE A 104 3.75 7.03 13.55
C PHE A 104 2.88 6.24 12.57
N LEU A 105 3.12 4.93 12.42
CA LEU A 105 2.38 4.05 11.52
C LEU A 105 0.91 3.86 11.93
N ALA A 106 0.61 3.79 13.23
CA ALA A 106 -0.74 3.67 13.74
C ALA A 106 -1.54 4.97 13.56
N ASN A 107 -0.88 6.12 13.74
CA ASN A 107 -1.51 7.44 13.64
C ASN A 107 -1.50 8.05 12.23
N SER A 108 -1.08 7.28 11.22
CA SER A 108 -1.00 7.74 9.82
C SER A 108 -1.90 6.94 8.86
N PRO A 109 -3.21 6.74 9.15
CA PRO A 109 -4.09 5.91 8.33
C PRO A 109 -4.27 6.46 6.90
N ARG A 110 -4.05 7.76 6.70
CA ARG A 110 -4.08 8.39 5.36
C ARG A 110 -2.93 7.93 4.46
N ILE A 111 -1.80 7.52 5.06
CA ILE A 111 -0.61 7.05 4.35
C ILE A 111 -0.65 5.51 4.24
N THR A 112 -0.98 4.84 5.35
CA THR A 112 -0.92 3.38 5.44
C THR A 112 -2.16 2.69 4.89
N HIS A 113 -3.32 3.37 4.83
CA HIS A 113 -4.63 2.78 4.56
C HIS A 113 -5.00 1.63 5.52
N GLY A 114 -4.26 1.50 6.62
CA GLY A 114 -4.57 0.66 7.76
C GLY A 114 -5.50 1.41 8.70
N GLN A 115 -6.53 0.73 9.20
CA GLN A 115 -7.48 1.28 10.17
C GLN A 115 -7.55 0.38 11.40
N GLY A 116 -7.85 1.00 12.55
CA GLY A 116 -7.94 0.33 13.83
C GLY A 116 -6.57 -0.10 14.37
N LYS A 117 -6.54 -1.22 15.08
CA LYS A 117 -5.35 -1.70 15.78
C LYS A 117 -4.24 -2.05 14.81
N LEU A 118 -3.01 -1.68 15.17
CA LEU A 118 -1.80 -2.12 14.46
C LEU A 118 -1.17 -3.29 15.22
N TYR A 119 -0.96 -4.40 14.55
CA TYR A 119 -0.12 -5.49 15.02
C TYR A 119 1.19 -5.52 14.24
N ALA A 120 2.31 -5.67 14.93
CA ALA A 120 3.63 -5.67 14.30
C ALA A 120 4.60 -6.69 14.90
N SER A 121 5.56 -7.13 14.08
CA SER A 121 6.68 -7.97 14.49
C SER A 121 7.93 -7.61 13.70
N VAL A 122 9.09 -7.74 14.34
CA VAL A 122 10.38 -7.34 13.78
C VAL A 122 11.23 -8.59 13.54
N SER A 123 11.84 -8.70 12.36
CA SER A 123 12.95 -9.62 12.12
C SER A 123 14.22 -8.84 11.84
N SER A 124 15.31 -9.16 12.54
CA SER A 124 16.66 -8.64 12.25
C SER A 124 17.44 -9.50 11.26
N ASN A 125 16.90 -10.66 10.85
CA ASN A 125 17.55 -11.64 9.98
C ASN A 125 17.15 -11.46 8.52
N VAL A 126 17.50 -10.31 7.93
CA VAL A 126 17.02 -9.88 6.61
C VAL A 126 18.16 -9.44 5.71
N ASN A 127 18.13 -9.90 4.46
CA ASN A 127 18.98 -9.42 3.39
C ASN A 127 18.31 -8.26 2.64
N TYR A 128 18.79 -7.03 2.86
CA TYR A 128 18.23 -5.80 2.29
C TYR A 128 18.17 -5.86 0.76
N LYS A 129 19.28 -6.26 0.13
CA LYS A 129 19.42 -6.31 -1.32
C LYS A 129 18.38 -7.23 -1.96
N LYS A 130 18.16 -8.42 -1.40
CA LYS A 130 17.14 -9.36 -1.89
C LYS A 130 15.73 -8.80 -1.75
N ALA A 131 15.40 -8.18 -0.62
CA ALA A 131 14.10 -7.55 -0.40
C ALA A 131 13.82 -6.48 -1.46
N VAL A 132 14.73 -5.50 -1.59
CA VAL A 132 14.58 -4.37 -2.51
C VAL A 132 14.59 -4.84 -3.97
N GLN A 133 15.42 -5.82 -4.33
CA GLN A 133 15.41 -6.38 -5.69
C GLN A 133 14.05 -6.98 -6.06
N PHE A 134 13.44 -7.75 -5.15
CA PHE A 134 12.11 -8.31 -5.38
C PHE A 134 11.06 -7.21 -5.47
N ILE A 135 11.02 -6.29 -4.51
CA ILE A 135 10.06 -5.17 -4.49
C ILE A 135 10.15 -4.36 -5.78
N ARG A 136 11.36 -3.96 -6.20
CA ARG A 136 11.57 -3.19 -7.43
C ARG A 136 11.19 -3.98 -8.67
N LYS A 137 11.43 -5.29 -8.71
CA LYS A 137 10.98 -6.15 -9.82
C LYS A 137 9.45 -6.15 -9.90
N THR A 138 8.77 -6.27 -8.76
CA THR A 138 7.30 -6.21 -8.67
C THR A 138 6.77 -4.84 -9.10
N GLN A 139 7.36 -3.74 -8.63
CA GLN A 139 7.01 -2.38 -9.07
C GLN A 139 7.20 -2.17 -10.58
N LYS A 140 8.28 -2.71 -11.17
CA LYS A 140 8.53 -2.64 -12.61
C LYS A 140 7.50 -3.39 -13.44
N THR A 141 6.86 -4.43 -12.88
CA THR A 141 5.75 -5.15 -13.51
C THR A 141 4.53 -4.23 -13.69
N GLY A 142 4.41 -3.19 -12.86
CA GLY A 142 3.34 -2.20 -12.95
C GLY A 142 2.06 -2.70 -12.30
N LEU A 143 1.00 -2.83 -13.09
CA LEU A 143 -0.30 -3.31 -12.63
C LEU A 143 -0.31 -4.83 -12.51
N ILE A 144 -0.69 -5.35 -11.35
CA ILE A 144 -0.81 -6.77 -11.07
C ILE A 144 -2.26 -7.03 -10.66
N ARG A 145 -2.89 -8.08 -11.21
CA ARG A 145 -4.26 -8.44 -10.83
C ARG A 145 -4.35 -8.62 -9.32
N TYR A 146 -5.33 -7.95 -8.70
CA TYR A 146 -5.63 -8.13 -7.28
C TYR A 146 -6.50 -9.38 -7.09
N GLY A 147 -6.12 -10.26 -6.18
CA GLY A 147 -6.86 -11.49 -5.90
C GLY A 147 -6.41 -12.19 -4.63
N ALA A 148 -7.37 -12.80 -3.93
CA ALA A 148 -7.13 -13.61 -2.74
C ALA A 148 -6.71 -15.03 -3.10
N PHE A 149 -7.30 -15.70 -4.10
CA PHE A 149 -6.92 -17.08 -4.48
C PHE A 149 -6.52 -17.26 -5.95
N ILE A 150 -6.64 -16.23 -6.78
CA ILE A 150 -6.21 -16.28 -8.18
C ILE A 150 -4.69 -16.52 -8.29
N LYS A 151 -4.30 -17.48 -9.14
CA LYS A 151 -2.90 -17.75 -9.49
C LYS A 151 -2.28 -16.57 -10.23
N ASN A 152 -1.02 -16.24 -9.96
CA ASN A 152 -0.31 -15.08 -10.51
C ASN A 152 -0.92 -13.70 -10.19
N ALA A 153 -1.99 -13.64 -9.37
CA ALA A 153 -2.46 -12.41 -8.76
C ALA A 153 -1.67 -12.11 -7.48
N SER A 154 -1.87 -10.92 -6.91
CA SER A 154 -1.35 -10.59 -5.58
C SER A 154 -2.40 -9.86 -4.74
N ASN A 155 -2.10 -9.70 -3.47
CA ASN A 155 -2.83 -8.87 -2.52
C ASN A 155 -1.82 -8.37 -1.45
N CYS A 156 -2.27 -7.50 -0.55
CA CYS A 156 -1.42 -6.91 0.48
C CYS A 156 -0.64 -7.97 1.29
N SER A 157 -1.33 -9.02 1.76
CA SER A 157 -0.71 -10.07 2.57
C SER A 157 0.21 -10.98 1.76
N ARG A 158 -0.17 -11.34 0.52
CA ARG A 158 0.67 -12.16 -0.36
C ARG A 158 1.96 -11.43 -0.74
N PHE A 159 1.87 -10.15 -1.08
CA PHE A 159 3.05 -9.31 -1.34
C PHE A 159 4.03 -9.32 -0.16
N VAL A 160 3.54 -9.09 1.06
CA VAL A 160 4.38 -9.11 2.27
C VAL A 160 5.01 -10.48 2.49
N ALA A 161 4.24 -11.56 2.33
CA ALA A 161 4.74 -12.92 2.48
C ALA A 161 5.82 -13.28 1.44
N ASP A 162 5.64 -12.84 0.19
CA ASP A 162 6.61 -13.08 -0.88
C ASP A 162 7.92 -12.32 -0.62
N VAL A 163 7.85 -11.06 -0.17
CA VAL A 163 9.04 -10.28 0.23
C VAL A 163 9.77 -10.98 1.38
N LEU A 164 9.05 -11.42 2.42
CA LEU A 164 9.64 -12.17 3.53
C LEU A 164 10.31 -13.46 3.06
N GLY A 165 9.65 -14.22 2.19
CA GLY A 165 10.13 -15.50 1.67
C GLY A 165 11.45 -15.39 0.88
N VAL A 166 11.71 -14.25 0.24
CA VAL A 166 12.97 -14.00 -0.48
C VAL A 166 14.04 -13.31 0.37
N ALA A 167 13.63 -12.48 1.32
CA ALA A 167 14.52 -11.59 2.05
C ALA A 167 15.09 -12.19 3.34
N VAL A 168 14.29 -12.98 4.08
CA VAL A 168 14.72 -13.57 5.35
C VAL A 168 15.89 -14.55 5.13
N THR A 169 16.91 -14.43 5.98
CA THR A 169 18.10 -15.28 5.97
C THR A 169 17.97 -16.53 6.85
N ASP A 170 17.09 -16.49 7.86
CA ASP A 170 16.79 -17.64 8.71
C ASP A 170 16.05 -18.74 7.92
N SER A 171 16.68 -19.89 7.81
CA SER A 171 16.17 -21.06 7.09
C SER A 171 14.88 -21.65 7.70
N ILE A 172 14.74 -21.59 9.03
CA ILE A 172 13.58 -22.11 9.76
C ILE A 172 12.38 -21.21 9.47
N LEU A 173 12.53 -19.89 9.65
CA LEU A 173 11.49 -18.92 9.31
C LEU A 173 11.11 -19.01 7.83
N LYS A 174 12.10 -19.14 6.93
CA LYS A 174 11.85 -19.31 5.49
C LYS A 174 11.02 -20.55 5.18
N ARG A 175 11.26 -21.68 5.85
CA ARG A 175 10.46 -22.91 5.69
C ARG A 175 9.04 -22.71 6.21
N LYS A 176 8.87 -22.07 7.37
CA LYS A 176 7.55 -21.73 7.95
C LYS A 176 6.72 -20.86 6.99
N LEU A 177 7.32 -19.82 6.41
CA LEU A 177 6.68 -18.93 5.44
C LEU A 177 6.27 -19.66 4.15
N LYS A 178 7.13 -20.55 3.63
CA LYS A 178 6.81 -21.36 2.44
C LYS A 178 5.62 -22.29 2.66
N LEU A 179 5.54 -22.94 3.83
CA LEU A 179 4.43 -23.84 4.14
C LEU A 179 3.10 -23.09 4.23
N SER A 180 3.10 -21.85 4.74
CA SER A 180 1.88 -21.05 4.84
C SER A 180 1.38 -20.50 3.52
N ASN A 181 2.27 -20.26 2.55
CA ASN A 181 1.89 -19.79 1.22
C ASN A 181 1.18 -20.87 0.37
N ARG A 182 0.94 -22.08 0.92
CA ARG A 182 0.07 -23.10 0.30
C ARG A 182 -1.40 -22.68 0.27
N PHE A 183 -1.80 -21.78 1.18
CA PHE A 183 -3.05 -21.02 1.12
C PHE A 183 -2.71 -19.53 1.00
N THR A 184 -3.70 -18.68 0.75
CA THR A 184 -3.42 -17.23 0.79
C THR A 184 -3.01 -16.82 2.21
N PRO A 185 -1.87 -16.13 2.39
CA PRO A 185 -1.50 -15.62 3.70
C PRO A 185 -2.53 -14.56 4.15
N SER A 186 -2.68 -14.42 5.47
CA SER A 186 -3.49 -13.37 6.10
C SER A 186 -2.60 -12.33 6.77
N PRO A 187 -3.05 -11.07 6.93
CA PRO A 187 -2.25 -9.99 7.52
C PRO A 187 -1.62 -10.36 8.86
N ILE A 188 -2.46 -10.75 9.84
CA ILE A 188 -1.99 -11.15 11.17
C ILE A 188 -1.14 -12.43 11.13
N GLY A 189 -1.41 -13.30 10.16
CA GLY A 189 -0.62 -14.49 9.93
C GLY A 189 0.83 -14.19 9.57
N ASN A 190 1.09 -13.15 8.78
CA ASN A 190 2.46 -12.73 8.46
C ASN A 190 3.19 -12.20 9.70
N VAL A 191 2.51 -11.42 10.53
CA VAL A 191 3.05 -10.85 11.77
C VAL A 191 3.47 -11.96 12.74
N ILE A 192 2.54 -12.85 13.10
CA ILE A 192 2.79 -13.95 14.07
C ILE A 192 3.93 -14.88 13.62
N ARG A 193 4.08 -15.09 12.31
CA ARG A 193 5.13 -15.98 11.79
C ARG A 193 6.54 -15.43 11.99
N VAL A 194 6.67 -14.11 11.92
CA VAL A 194 7.94 -13.42 12.14
C VAL A 194 8.24 -13.24 13.62
N SER A 195 7.21 -13.29 14.45
CA SER A 195 7.33 -13.05 15.88
C SER A 195 7.97 -14.22 16.64
N ASN A 196 8.45 -13.93 17.85
CA ASN A 196 8.91 -14.96 18.77
C ASN A 196 7.72 -15.48 19.60
N ASN A 197 7.42 -16.77 19.54
CA ASN A 197 6.34 -17.40 20.34
C ASN A 197 4.97 -16.68 20.27
N SER A 198 4.60 -16.14 19.10
CA SER A 198 3.34 -15.40 18.86
C SER A 198 3.19 -14.12 19.69
N GLU A 199 4.26 -13.64 20.30
CA GLU A 199 4.32 -12.37 21.01
C GLU A 199 4.62 -11.26 20.01
N VAL A 200 3.71 -10.29 19.91
CA VAL A 200 3.70 -9.25 18.87
C VAL A 200 3.47 -7.89 19.52
N TYR A 201 3.96 -6.83 18.88
CA TYR A 201 3.56 -5.47 19.25
C TYR A 201 2.10 -5.26 18.86
N CYS A 202 1.33 -4.67 19.74
CA CYS A 202 -0.05 -4.26 19.53
C CYS A 202 -0.15 -2.77 19.87
N VAL A 203 -0.53 -1.96 18.89
CA VAL A 203 -0.89 -0.55 19.10
C VAL A 203 -2.41 -0.47 19.09
N ALA A 204 -2.99 -0.08 20.22
CA ALA A 204 -4.41 0.13 20.36
C ALA A 204 -4.85 1.44 19.68
N ASP A 205 -6.16 1.62 19.49
CA ASP A 205 -6.73 2.87 18.94
C ASP A 205 -6.45 4.08 19.86
N SER A 206 -6.22 3.84 21.15
CA SER A 206 -5.77 4.85 22.12
C SER A 206 -4.32 5.31 21.91
N GLY A 207 -3.56 4.62 21.05
CA GLY A 207 -2.12 4.82 20.87
C GLY A 207 -1.26 4.05 21.86
N GLU A 208 -1.85 3.32 22.82
CA GLU A 208 -1.10 2.48 23.75
C GLU A 208 -0.39 1.33 23.01
N ILE A 209 0.89 1.15 23.31
CA ILE A 209 1.73 0.10 22.73
C ILE A 209 2.03 -0.94 23.80
N GLU A 210 1.62 -2.18 23.53
CA GLU A 210 1.93 -3.33 24.38
C GLU A 210 2.55 -4.46 23.56
N LEU A 211 3.38 -5.27 24.22
CA LEU A 211 3.85 -6.54 23.67
C LEU A 211 2.98 -7.65 24.26
N LYS A 212 2.30 -8.43 23.41
CA LYS A 212 1.42 -9.49 23.90
C LYS A 212 1.33 -10.69 22.98
N LYS A 213 0.97 -11.84 23.56
CA LYS A 213 0.62 -13.04 22.80
C LYS A 213 -0.76 -12.90 22.16
N VAL A 214 -0.85 -13.30 20.90
CA VAL A 214 -2.09 -13.24 20.13
C VAL A 214 -2.41 -14.57 19.44
N SER A 215 -3.69 -14.78 19.15
CA SER A 215 -4.15 -15.92 18.35
C SER A 215 -4.57 -15.49 16.96
N MET A 216 -3.89 -16.04 15.95
CA MET A 216 -4.23 -15.87 14.54
C MET A 216 -5.68 -16.26 14.26
N PHE A 217 -6.14 -17.36 14.86
CA PHE A 217 -7.49 -17.87 14.65
C PHE A 217 -8.53 -16.93 15.25
N GLN A 218 -8.33 -16.45 16.49
CA GLN A 218 -9.28 -15.54 17.13
C GLN A 218 -9.40 -14.23 16.35
N ILE A 219 -8.29 -13.63 15.93
CA ILE A 219 -8.28 -12.36 15.18
C ILE A 219 -8.95 -12.53 13.81
N ASN A 220 -8.57 -13.55 13.03
CA ASN A 220 -9.19 -13.77 11.72
C ASN A 220 -10.67 -14.16 11.82
N LYS A 221 -11.05 -14.97 12.82
CA LYS A 221 -12.45 -15.36 13.05
C LYS A 221 -13.29 -14.13 13.41
N ALA A 222 -12.80 -13.27 14.30
CA ALA A 222 -13.47 -12.03 14.68
C ALA A 222 -13.69 -11.11 13.47
N GLY A 223 -12.69 -10.97 12.60
CA GLY A 223 -12.82 -10.17 11.37
C GLY A 223 -13.77 -10.79 10.35
N PHE A 224 -13.57 -12.06 9.98
CA PHE A 224 -14.37 -12.69 8.94
C PHE A 224 -15.84 -12.86 9.33
N LEU A 225 -16.15 -13.16 10.59
CA LEU A 225 -17.53 -13.32 11.05
C LEU A 225 -18.21 -11.99 11.41
N ASP A 226 -17.50 -10.86 11.33
CA ASP A 226 -18.12 -9.55 11.49
C ASP A 226 -19.02 -9.26 10.28
N ARG A 227 -20.34 -9.22 10.53
CA ARG A 227 -21.36 -8.90 9.51
C ARG A 227 -21.46 -7.41 9.19
N LEU A 228 -20.63 -6.58 9.83
CA LEU A 228 -20.52 -5.16 9.59
C LEU A 228 -21.85 -4.39 9.74
N PRO A 229 -22.65 -4.62 10.81
CA PRO A 229 -24.00 -4.06 10.92
C PRO A 229 -24.04 -2.53 10.98
N LYS A 230 -22.95 -1.90 11.45
CA LYS A 230 -22.79 -0.44 11.55
C LYS A 230 -21.93 0.16 10.43
N TYR A 231 -21.50 -0.65 9.46
CA TYR A 231 -20.63 -0.17 8.38
C TYR A 231 -21.46 0.40 7.23
N THR A 232 -21.28 1.68 6.97
CA THR A 232 -21.81 2.33 5.77
C THR A 232 -20.71 2.40 4.73
N SER A 233 -20.87 1.66 3.63
CA SER A 233 -19.94 1.78 2.50
C SER A 233 -20.09 3.15 1.86
N THR A 234 -18.97 3.83 1.65
CA THR A 234 -18.92 5.04 0.82
C THR A 234 -17.95 4.83 -0.33
N GLU A 235 -18.34 5.31 -1.51
CA GLU A 235 -17.46 5.37 -2.67
C GLU A 235 -16.71 6.71 -2.76
N LEU A 236 -17.08 7.69 -1.91
CA LEU A 236 -16.39 8.97 -1.83
C LEU A 236 -14.93 8.79 -1.41
N GLY A 237 -14.03 9.46 -2.13
CA GLY A 237 -12.59 9.39 -1.95
C GLY A 237 -11.93 8.13 -2.53
N SER A 238 -12.72 7.21 -3.09
CA SER A 238 -12.23 6.02 -3.78
C SER A 238 -12.66 6.03 -5.25
N LEU A 239 -13.91 5.68 -5.53
CA LEU A 239 -14.47 5.66 -6.87
C LEU A 239 -15.12 6.98 -7.26
N LEU A 240 -15.67 7.70 -6.28
CA LEU A 240 -16.27 9.02 -6.46
C LEU A 240 -15.38 10.10 -5.83
N PRO A 241 -15.32 11.30 -6.45
CA PRO A 241 -14.53 12.40 -5.91
C PRO A 241 -15.10 12.95 -4.61
N ILE A 242 -14.20 13.44 -3.76
CA ILE A 242 -14.52 14.43 -2.73
C ILE A 242 -14.12 15.79 -3.30
N GLN A 243 -15.02 16.77 -3.24
CA GLN A 243 -14.70 18.13 -3.69
C GLN A 243 -13.63 18.73 -2.79
N VAL A 244 -12.63 19.35 -3.41
CA VAL A 244 -11.53 20.04 -2.72
C VAL A 244 -11.29 21.37 -3.42
N ASP A 245 -10.85 22.36 -2.66
CA ASP A 245 -10.61 23.70 -3.19
C ASP A 245 -9.32 23.77 -4.02
N ASN A 246 -9.19 24.85 -4.81
CA ASN A 246 -7.96 25.20 -5.55
C ASN A 246 -7.53 24.18 -6.63
N LEU A 247 -8.47 23.43 -7.20
CA LEU A 247 -8.24 22.63 -8.40
C LEU A 247 -8.26 23.50 -9.66
N GLY A 248 -7.37 23.19 -10.60
CA GLY A 248 -7.32 23.80 -11.92
C GLY A 248 -8.45 23.32 -12.83
N GLN A 249 -8.65 24.03 -13.94
CA GLN A 249 -9.75 23.77 -14.89
C GLN A 249 -9.71 22.38 -15.54
N TYR A 250 -8.53 21.74 -15.61
CA TYR A 250 -8.36 20.41 -16.20
C TYR A 250 -8.25 19.30 -15.16
N ALA A 251 -8.55 19.58 -13.90
CA ALA A 251 -8.55 18.58 -12.85
C ALA A 251 -9.56 17.47 -13.15
N LYS A 252 -9.12 16.21 -13.15
CA LYS A 252 -10.00 15.05 -13.27
C LYS A 252 -9.78 14.08 -12.14
N TRP A 253 -10.86 13.49 -11.65
CA TRP A 253 -10.81 12.43 -10.67
C TRP A 253 -10.34 11.12 -11.31
N VAL A 254 -9.31 10.51 -10.73
CA VAL A 254 -8.84 9.16 -11.11
C VAL A 254 -9.25 8.19 -10.01
N PRO A 255 -10.19 7.27 -10.28
CA PRO A 255 -10.72 6.38 -9.26
C PRO A 255 -9.77 5.23 -8.93
N GLY A 256 -9.93 4.66 -7.74
CA GLY A 256 -9.32 3.40 -7.33
C GLY A 256 -10.04 2.79 -6.14
N ILE A 257 -10.17 1.46 -6.11
CA ILE A 257 -10.95 0.77 -5.06
C ILE A 257 -10.40 1.04 -3.66
N GLY A 258 -9.07 1.15 -3.52
CA GLY A 258 -8.42 1.47 -2.25
C GLY A 258 -8.31 2.97 -1.97
N ALA A 259 -8.12 3.77 -3.02
CA ALA A 259 -8.12 5.24 -2.97
C ALA A 259 -8.14 5.80 -4.40
N GLY A 260 -8.84 6.92 -4.59
CA GLY A 260 -8.75 7.77 -5.77
C GLY A 260 -7.98 9.06 -5.47
N ALA A 261 -7.75 9.87 -6.50
CA ALA A 261 -7.12 11.17 -6.35
C ALA A 261 -7.50 12.10 -7.51
N TRP A 262 -7.43 13.41 -7.26
CA TRP A 262 -7.50 14.44 -8.29
C TRP A 262 -6.16 14.54 -9.01
N PHE A 263 -6.24 14.54 -10.33
CA PHE A 263 -5.11 14.73 -11.22
C PHE A 263 -5.31 16.03 -11.98
N ASP A 264 -4.49 17.01 -11.66
CA ASP A 264 -4.66 18.40 -12.08
C ASP A 264 -3.46 18.85 -12.92
N LEU A 265 -3.75 19.25 -14.16
CA LEU A 265 -2.76 19.58 -15.18
C LEU A 265 -2.84 21.06 -15.54
N TYR A 266 -1.67 21.66 -15.78
CA TYR A 266 -1.54 23.04 -16.22
C TYR A 266 -0.52 23.12 -17.36
N GLU A 267 -0.75 24.05 -18.29
CA GLU A 267 0.23 24.40 -19.31
C GLU A 267 1.38 25.20 -18.68
N GLN A 268 2.63 24.81 -18.96
CA GLN A 268 3.79 25.65 -18.66
C GLN A 268 4.15 26.45 -19.91
N SER A 269 4.14 27.77 -19.82
CA SER A 269 4.53 28.62 -20.95
C SER A 269 6.04 28.45 -21.24
N LYS A 270 6.36 28.26 -22.52
CA LYS A 270 7.71 28.28 -23.14
C LYS A 270 8.56 26.99 -23.15
N SER A 271 8.30 25.96 -22.33
CA SER A 271 9.14 24.74 -22.30
C SER A 271 8.56 23.52 -23.04
N GLY A 272 7.25 23.51 -23.31
CA GLY A 272 6.53 22.34 -23.80
C GLY A 272 6.26 21.27 -22.72
N ASN A 273 6.75 21.44 -21.49
CA ASN A 273 6.42 20.58 -20.35
C ASN A 273 5.08 20.96 -19.72
N LEU A 274 4.53 20.08 -18.89
CA LEU A 274 3.30 20.33 -18.15
C LEU A 274 3.58 20.41 -16.65
N LEU A 275 2.86 21.29 -15.97
CA LEU A 275 2.77 21.24 -14.52
C LEU A 275 1.66 20.27 -14.14
N PHE A 276 1.91 19.46 -13.13
CA PHE A 276 0.96 18.47 -12.63
C PHE A 276 0.92 18.49 -11.11
N LYS A 277 -0.29 18.39 -10.58
CA LYS A 277 -0.56 18.12 -9.17
C LYS A 277 -1.39 16.85 -9.01
N ARG A 278 -0.98 15.98 -8.09
CA ARG A 278 -1.84 14.93 -7.55
C ARG A 278 -2.34 15.37 -6.19
N VAL A 279 -3.65 15.50 -6.04
CA VAL A 279 -4.29 15.91 -4.78
C VAL A 279 -5.14 14.75 -4.27
N ASN A 280 -4.89 14.31 -3.04
CA ASN A 280 -5.60 13.19 -2.45
C ASN A 280 -7.02 13.60 -2.02
N PRO A 281 -7.88 12.65 -1.60
CA PRO A 281 -9.28 12.93 -1.25
C PRO A 281 -9.46 13.92 -0.09
N TYR A 282 -8.40 14.23 0.65
CA TYR A 282 -8.40 15.14 1.79
C TYR A 282 -7.86 16.54 1.46
N GLY A 283 -7.60 16.82 0.17
CA GLY A 283 -7.07 18.11 -0.28
C GLY A 283 -5.56 18.27 -0.09
N THR A 284 -4.85 17.23 0.35
CA THR A 284 -3.38 17.30 0.47
C THR A 284 -2.72 17.03 -0.88
N VAL A 285 -1.73 17.84 -1.24
CA VAL A 285 -0.95 17.69 -2.48
C VAL A 285 0.13 16.64 -2.27
N ASP A 286 -0.06 15.45 -2.86
CA ASP A 286 0.93 14.36 -2.77
C ASP A 286 2.17 14.68 -3.63
N VAL A 287 1.97 15.31 -4.79
CA VAL A 287 3.04 15.79 -5.66
C VAL A 287 2.60 17.04 -6.40
N HIS A 288 3.51 18.01 -6.51
CA HIS A 288 3.46 19.10 -7.46
C HIS A 288 4.80 19.12 -8.22
N GLY A 289 4.75 19.07 -9.55
CA GLY A 289 5.99 18.98 -10.34
C GLY A 289 5.81 19.28 -11.81
N VAL A 290 6.95 19.40 -12.48
CA VAL A 290 7.09 19.53 -13.94
C VAL A 290 7.23 18.15 -14.55
N TYR A 291 6.42 17.85 -15.56
CA TYR A 291 6.39 16.57 -16.25
C TYR A 291 6.71 16.76 -17.73
N GLU A 292 7.53 15.86 -18.25
CA GLU A 292 7.85 15.79 -19.67
C GLU A 292 6.56 15.50 -20.45
N SER A 293 6.19 16.42 -21.34
CA SER A 293 5.09 16.22 -22.28
C SER A 293 5.61 15.52 -23.55
N PRO A 294 4.86 14.57 -24.12
CA PRO A 294 5.19 14.02 -25.43
C PRO A 294 5.19 15.12 -26.50
N LYS A 295 6.30 15.22 -27.25
CA LYS A 295 6.67 16.36 -28.10
C LYS A 295 5.63 16.78 -29.17
N LYS A 296 4.72 15.90 -29.60
CA LYS A 296 3.68 16.21 -30.59
C LYS A 296 2.39 15.43 -30.32
N GLY A 297 1.25 16.07 -30.53
CA GLY A 297 -0.07 15.43 -30.64
C GLY A 297 -0.97 15.53 -29.39
N PHE A 298 -0.41 15.82 -28.22
CA PHE A 298 -1.20 16.04 -27.00
C PHE A 298 -1.63 17.50 -26.85
N SER A 299 -2.89 17.72 -26.45
CA SER A 299 -3.46 19.05 -26.16
C SER A 299 -4.35 18.98 -24.94
N LEU A 300 -4.13 19.85 -23.95
CA LEU A 300 -4.97 19.96 -22.75
C LEU A 300 -6.39 20.45 -23.04
N ASN A 301 -6.55 21.26 -24.09
CA ASN A 301 -7.85 21.79 -24.54
C ASN A 301 -8.76 20.77 -25.24
N ARG A 302 -8.34 19.50 -25.36
CA ARG A 302 -9.11 18.44 -26.01
C ARG A 302 -9.44 17.36 -25.01
N ASP A 303 -10.51 16.61 -25.27
CA ASP A 303 -10.88 15.51 -24.39
C ASP A 303 -9.76 14.48 -24.23
N PHE A 304 -9.61 14.01 -22.99
CA PHE A 304 -8.58 13.04 -22.61
C PHE A 304 -9.01 12.24 -21.38
N LYS A 305 -8.47 11.03 -21.23
CA LYS A 305 -8.74 10.14 -20.08
C LYS A 305 -7.44 9.60 -19.53
N TYR A 306 -7.31 9.58 -18.21
CA TYR A 306 -6.22 8.85 -17.56
C TYR A 306 -6.43 7.35 -17.75
N GLU A 307 -5.38 6.64 -18.13
CA GLU A 307 -5.44 5.21 -18.44
C GLU A 307 -4.19 4.48 -17.92
N GLY A 308 -4.39 3.30 -17.35
CA GLY A 308 -3.29 2.42 -16.93
C GLY A 308 -2.68 2.79 -15.59
N TYR A 309 -1.35 2.66 -15.49
CA TYR A 309 -0.61 2.86 -14.25
C TYR A 309 -0.34 4.34 -13.99
N ALA A 310 -0.59 4.79 -12.75
CA ALA A 310 -0.31 6.14 -12.31
C ALA A 310 0.29 6.17 -10.88
N ASP A 311 1.33 6.97 -10.69
CA ASP A 311 1.97 7.29 -9.41
C ASP A 311 2.51 8.74 -9.42
N CYS A 312 3.20 9.18 -8.36
CA CYS A 312 3.77 10.53 -8.27
C CYS A 312 4.93 10.81 -9.24
N ARG A 313 5.42 9.80 -9.98
CA ARG A 313 6.53 9.96 -10.93
C ARG A 313 6.09 9.86 -12.37
N ARG A 314 4.98 9.19 -12.65
CA ARG A 314 4.49 8.97 -14.00
C ARG A 314 3.02 8.63 -14.04
N PHE A 315 2.39 9.00 -15.13
CA PHE A 315 1.03 8.62 -15.46
C PHE A 315 0.88 8.57 -16.99
N SER A 316 -0.25 8.03 -17.46
CA SER A 316 -0.55 7.99 -18.89
C SER A 316 -1.94 8.54 -19.19
N ILE A 317 -2.07 9.17 -20.35
CA ILE A 317 -3.31 9.79 -20.82
C ILE A 317 -3.61 9.28 -22.23
N ARG A 318 -4.84 8.81 -22.44
CA ARG A 318 -5.39 8.48 -23.75
C ARG A 318 -6.07 9.70 -24.35
N GLN A 319 -5.70 10.05 -25.59
CA GLN A 319 -6.35 11.09 -26.39
C GLN A 319 -6.27 10.70 -27.88
N HIS A 320 -7.40 10.77 -28.60
CA HIS A 320 -7.51 10.37 -30.02
C HIS A 320 -6.86 9.02 -30.36
N ASN A 321 -7.19 7.99 -29.56
CA ASN A 321 -6.65 6.62 -29.68
C ASN A 321 -5.13 6.48 -29.39
N GLN A 322 -4.41 7.57 -29.15
CA GLN A 322 -3.00 7.55 -28.78
C GLN A 322 -2.81 7.60 -27.26
N LEU A 323 -1.92 6.77 -26.74
CA LEU A 323 -1.52 6.78 -25.33
C LEU A 323 -0.25 7.62 -25.17
N TYR A 324 -0.34 8.64 -24.32
CA TYR A 324 0.73 9.57 -23.99
C TYR A 324 1.25 9.26 -22.59
N HIS A 325 2.57 9.25 -22.42
CA HIS A 325 3.22 8.97 -21.15
C HIS A 325 3.93 10.21 -20.62
N PHE A 326 3.68 10.52 -19.36
CA PHE A 326 4.25 11.68 -18.69
C PHE A 326 5.18 11.20 -17.58
N LYS A 327 6.33 11.84 -17.45
CA LYS A 327 7.34 11.51 -16.45
C LYS A 327 7.77 12.77 -15.72
N LEU A 328 7.87 12.68 -14.40
CA LEU A 328 8.36 13.75 -13.55
C LEU A 328 9.81 14.09 -13.92
N VAL A 329 10.03 15.35 -14.28
CA VAL A 329 11.35 15.96 -14.54
C VAL A 329 11.85 16.63 -13.27
N GLU A 330 10.99 17.42 -12.64
CA GLU A 330 11.33 18.22 -11.46
C GLU A 330 10.16 18.21 -10.47
N ARG A 331 10.47 18.00 -9.19
CA ARG A 331 9.50 18.08 -8.10
C ARG A 331 9.61 19.46 -7.45
N ILE A 332 8.48 20.14 -7.28
CA ILE A 332 8.39 21.50 -6.72
C ILE A 332 8.19 21.49 -5.21
N ASN A 333 7.45 20.50 -4.67
CA ASN A 333 7.10 20.39 -3.24
C ASN A 333 7.80 19.25 -2.49
#